data_AF-A0A4R2RCJ9-F1
#
_entry.id   AF-A0A4R2RCJ9-F1
#
_cell.length_a   1.000
_cell.length_b   1.000
_cell.length_c   1.000
_cell.angle_alpha   90.00
_cell.angle_beta   90.00
_cell.angle_gamma   90.00
#
_symmetry.space_group_name_H-M   'P 1'
#
loop_
_entity.id
_entity.type
_entity.pdbx_description
1 polymer ?
#
loop_
_entity_poly.entity_id
_entity_poly.type
_entity_poly.pdbx_seq_one_letter_code
_entity_poly.pdbx_strand_id
1 'polypeptide(L)' 'MLQMPQQQYIKFLREQEGCTIREITERVGVNWRTANLV' A
#
# COMPACT_ATOMS: atom_id res chain seq x y z
N MET A 1 2.63 20.40 -0.70
CA MET A 1 2.47 19.00 -1.13
C MET A 1 2.05 18.19 0.08
N LEU A 2 0.83 17.67 0.12
CA LEU A 2 0.43 16.71 1.14
C LEU A 2 1.05 15.36 0.76
N GLN A 3 2.26 15.09 1.26
CA GLN A 3 2.80 13.73 1.17
C GLN A 3 2.05 12.87 2.18
N MET A 4 1.11 12.05 1.70
CA MET A 4 0.62 10.97 2.53
C MET A 4 1.78 10.02 2.84
N PRO A 5 1.97 9.65 4.12
CA PRO A 5 2.88 8.58 4.49
C PRO A 5 2.58 7.31 3.69
N GLN A 6 3.63 6.66 3.18
CA GLN A 6 3.52 5.48 2.32
C GLN A 6 2.68 4.36 2.98
N GLN A 7 2.76 4.21 4.31
CA GLN A 7 1.94 3.28 5.08
C GLN A 7 0.45 3.62 5.04
N GLN A 8 0.07 4.91 5.14
CA GLN A 8 -1.34 5.30 5.04
C GLN A 8 -1.88 5.04 3.64
N TYR A 9 -1.06 5.23 2.61
CA TYR A 9 -1.46 4.93 1.23
C TYR A 9 -1.64 3.43 0.99
N ILE A 10 -0.73 2.59 1.50
CA ILE A 10 -0.86 1.13 1.46
C ILE A 10 -2.14 0.68 2.19
N LYS A 11 -2.42 1.25 3.36
CA LYS A 11 -3.62 0.95 4.14
C LYS A 11 -4.90 1.33 3.38
N PHE A 12 -4.91 2.50 2.75
CA PHE A 12 -6.01 2.93 1.89
C PHE A 12 -6.26 1.96 0.74
N LEU A 13 -5.23 1.55 0.01
CA LEU A 13 -5.36 0.60 -1.10
C LEU A 13 -5.93 -0.74 -0.64
N ARG A 14 -5.53 -1.21 0.55
CA ARG A 14 -5.99 -2.47 1.11
C ARG A 14 -7.43 -2.41 1.63
N GLU A 15 -7.77 -1.36 2.38
CA GLU A 15 -9.07 -1.26 3.08
C GLU A 15 -10.17 -0.64 2.21
N GLN A 16 -9.83 0.33 1.36
CA GLN A 16 -10.81 1.08 0.57
C GLN A 16 -10.92 0.54 -0.85
N GLU A 17 -9.79 0.24 -1.50
CA GLU A 17 -9.80 -0.33 -2.86
C GLU A 17 -9.86 -1.86 -2.87
N GLY A 18 -9.63 -2.52 -1.72
CA GLY A 18 -9.63 -3.98 -1.62
C GLY A 18 -8.48 -4.63 -2.37
N CYS A 19 -7.41 -3.88 -2.65
CA CYS A 19 -6.26 -4.39 -3.39
C CYS A 19 -5.56 -5.52 -2.63
N THR A 20 -5.15 -6.54 -3.37
CA THR A 20 -4.28 -7.59 -2.86
C THR A 20 -2.87 -7.04 -2.60
N ILE A 21 -2.12 -7.73 -1.75
CA ILE A 21 -0.71 -7.41 -1.47
C ILE A 21 0.09 -7.30 -2.76
N ARG A 22 -0.17 -8.17 -3.75
CA ARG A 22 0.54 -8.15 -5.04
C ARG A 22 0.27 -6.86 -5.81
N GLU A 23 -0.99 -6.45 -5.94
CA GLU A 23 -1.37 -5.21 -6.61
C GLU A 23 -0.77 -3.99 -5.92
N ILE A 24 -0.71 -3.99 -4.58
CA ILE A 24 -0.07 -2.93 -3.81
C ILE A 24 1.43 -2.88 -4.08
N THR A 25 2.11 -4.03 -4.13
CA THR A 25 3.56 -4.06 -4.42
C THR A 25 3.87 -3.58 -5.83
N GLU A 26 3.03 -3.93 -6.81
CA GLU A 26 3.16 -3.48 -8.21
C GLU A 26 2.89 -1.97 -8.34
N ARG A 27 1.87 -1.44 -7.66
CA ARG A 27 1.45 -0.03 -7.77
C ARG A 27 2.32 0.94 -6.98
N VAL A 28 2.74 0.54 -5.78
CA VAL A 28 3.53 1.39 -4.86
C VAL A 28 5.03 1.13 -4.99
N GLY A 29 5.44 0.02 -5.62
CA GLY A 29 6.86 -0.35 -5.78
C GLY A 29 7.52 -0.78 -4.47
N VAL A 30 6.72 -1.30 -3.52
CA VAL A 30 7.22 -1.78 -2.22
C VAL A 30 7.40 -3.28 -2.22
N ASN A 31 8.26 -3.78 -1.33
CA ASN A 31 8.37 -5.22 -1.09
C ASN A 31 7.09 -5.75 -0.43
N TRP A 32 6.73 -7.01 -0.71
CA TRP A 32 5.60 -7.70 -0.08
C TRP A 32 5.64 -7.66 1.45
N ARG A 33 6.83 -7.64 2.06
CA ARG A 33 6.98 -7.49 3.52
C ARG A 33 6.41 -6.16 4.01
N THR A 34 6.71 -5.08 3.30
CA THR A 34 6.23 -3.73 3.64
C THR A 34 4.72 -3.63 3.43
N ALA A 35 4.19 -4.26 2.38
CA ALA A 35 2.75 -4.31 2.15
C ALA A 35 2.01 -5.16 3.21
N ASN A 36 2.65 -6.20 3.77
CA ASN A 36 2.08 -7.04 4.83
C ASN A 36 2.15 -6.42 6.24
N LEU A 37 3.06 -5.47 6.45
CA LEU A 37 3.30 -4.80 7.74
C LEU A 37 2.29 -3.69 8.05
N VAL A 38 1.36 -3.43 7.13
CA VAL A 38 0.37 -2.35 7.16
C VAL A 38 -1.04 -2.94 7.19
#